data_AF-A0A0B2ADR1-F1
#
_entry.id   AF-A0A0B2ADR1-F1
#
_cell.length_a   1.000
_cell.length_b   1.000
_cell.length_c   1.000
_cell.angle_alpha   90.00
_cell.angle_beta   90.00
_cell.angle_gamma   90.00
#
_symmetry.space_group_name_H-M   'P 1'
#
loop_
_entity.id
_entity.type
_entity.pdbx_description
1 polymer ?
#
loop_
_entity_poly.entity_id
_entity_poly.type
_entity_poly.pdbx_seq_one_letter_code
_entity_poly.pdbx_strand_id
1 'polypeptide(L)'
;MSDAENIQRVLSPLSVELDDRQVGLLQTIFWGAYDYDKAARWPLWDWVSRELTRGPAGYLDADAVLRSLPKVPIPGRQQDYGLVWRSEIGTTSGPMPEERVGLTIAGLNALGPTRPSAQIFADDLALKVRYLARQEMALPSDPDTAASRTVVLSGQFVEAGMRPDRSGNQTIFNGVGEEVQLDVLRKEYIQLSVSPPVPSATGGDQPTVYLGPWLRRFRNVQTAEDYLEIIASDQQVQQSAPLMRPDELALMLDHASYVLKDHPQWRSGMMAQPRDYRTAASLMLPALTAEEFQARTSDLWTVLSSLKVPDVVTDDPSDGSLKRLQRWLKDQVSDEASRDRAVEALEDVRCVGALRNYSQHPSEKTRRNVIAACSRLGLPYPIRDWGAAWDHVRARIADAFYTLSQEAKA
;
A
#
# COMPACT_ATOMS: atom_id res chain seq x y z
N MET A 1 28.68 -29.01 1.02
CA MET A 1 27.88 -27.77 1.11
C MET A 1 27.16 -27.65 -0.21
N SER A 2 25.88 -28.02 -0.19
CA SER A 2 25.07 -28.39 -1.35
C SER A 2 24.35 -27.20 -1.97
N ASP A 3 24.17 -27.26 -3.29
CA ASP A 3 23.39 -26.40 -4.21
C ASP A 3 21.87 -26.29 -3.88
N ALA A 4 21.48 -26.14 -2.61
CA ALA A 4 20.11 -26.34 -2.15
C ALA A 4 19.31 -25.06 -1.82
N GLU A 5 19.83 -23.85 -2.04
CA GLU A 5 19.05 -22.61 -1.88
C GLU A 5 19.38 -21.60 -2.98
N ASN A 6 19.25 -22.01 -4.24
CA ASN A 6 19.08 -21.03 -5.31
C ASN A 6 17.62 -20.56 -5.28
N ILE A 7 17.22 -19.91 -4.17
CA ILE A 7 15.97 -19.16 -4.09
C ILE A 7 16.07 -18.13 -5.20
N GLN A 8 15.27 -18.33 -6.25
CA GLN A 8 15.21 -17.46 -7.39
C GLN A 8 14.83 -16.08 -6.87
N ARG A 9 15.84 -15.22 -6.64
CA ARG A 9 15.62 -13.86 -6.17
C ARG A 9 14.68 -13.20 -7.15
N VAL A 10 13.50 -12.84 -6.66
CA VAL A 10 12.51 -12.12 -7.44
C VAL A 10 13.10 -10.75 -7.68
N LEU A 11 13.62 -10.55 -8.90
CA LEU A 11 14.19 -9.26 -9.27
C LEU A 11 13.08 -8.22 -9.22
N SER A 12 13.33 -7.14 -8.48
CA SER A 12 12.41 -6.02 -8.45
C SER A 12 12.22 -5.48 -9.87
N PRO A 13 10.99 -5.17 -10.31
CA PRO A 13 10.77 -4.47 -11.59
C PRO A 13 11.44 -3.08 -11.64
N LEU A 14 11.93 -2.57 -10.50
CA LEU A 14 12.74 -1.35 -10.40
C LEU A 14 14.25 -1.60 -10.60
N SER A 15 14.68 -2.85 -10.69
CA SER A 15 16.07 -3.27 -10.89
C SER A 15 16.38 -3.62 -12.35
N VAL A 16 15.57 -3.12 -13.29
CA VAL A 16 15.80 -3.31 -14.74
C VAL A 16 17.04 -2.53 -15.18
N GLU A 17 17.80 -3.10 -16.12
CA GLU A 17 18.94 -2.42 -16.73
C GLU A 17 18.47 -1.14 -17.43
N LEU A 18 19.09 0.00 -17.06
CA LEU A 18 18.74 1.31 -17.58
C LEU A 18 19.57 1.63 -18.81
N ASP A 19 18.95 2.27 -19.80
CA ASP A 19 19.69 2.79 -20.95
C ASP A 19 20.51 4.06 -20.57
N ASP A 20 21.45 4.44 -21.44
CA ASP A 20 22.32 5.60 -21.22
C ASP A 20 21.55 6.92 -21.01
N ARG A 21 20.33 7.03 -21.55
CA ARG A 21 19.48 8.22 -21.41
C ARG A 21 18.88 8.28 -20.04
N GLN A 22 18.34 7.16 -19.57
CA GLN A 22 17.79 7.01 -18.24
C GLN A 22 18.88 7.22 -17.18
N VAL A 23 20.05 6.61 -17.34
CA VAL A 23 21.21 6.84 -16.45
C VAL A 23 21.61 8.31 -16.47
N GLY A 24 21.69 8.94 -17.65
CA GLY A 24 21.98 10.37 -17.79
C GLY A 24 21.01 11.25 -17.00
N LEU A 25 19.70 10.99 -17.10
CA LEU A 25 18.66 11.69 -16.33
C LEU A 25 18.88 11.54 -14.81
N LEU A 26 19.09 10.31 -14.32
CA LEU A 26 19.32 10.07 -12.90
C LEU A 26 20.59 10.79 -12.40
N GLN A 27 21.66 10.77 -13.19
CA GLN A 27 22.90 11.48 -12.87
C GLN A 27 22.67 12.97 -12.77
N THR A 28 21.98 13.59 -13.75
CA THR A 28 21.69 15.03 -13.71
C THR A 28 20.88 15.42 -12.48
N ILE A 29 19.84 14.65 -12.13
CA ILE A 29 19.04 14.91 -10.91
C ILE A 29 19.92 14.81 -9.65
N PHE A 30 20.72 13.74 -9.55
CA PHE A 30 21.61 13.51 -8.40
C PHE A 30 22.65 14.63 -8.24
N TRP A 31 23.29 15.05 -9.34
CA TRP A 31 24.24 16.16 -9.34
C TRP A 31 23.59 17.47 -8.93
N GLY A 32 22.38 17.75 -9.42
CA GLY A 32 21.63 18.95 -9.04
C GLY A 32 21.36 19.04 -7.54
N ALA A 33 21.21 17.90 -6.86
CA ALA A 33 21.06 17.86 -5.40
C ALA A 33 22.40 18.02 -4.64
N TYR A 34 23.51 17.62 -5.26
CA TYR A 34 24.85 17.62 -4.66
C TYR A 34 25.61 18.95 -4.83
N ASP A 35 25.49 19.58 -6.01
CA ASP A 35 26.32 20.72 -6.43
C ASP A 35 25.67 22.10 -6.12
N TYR A 36 24.40 22.13 -5.70
CA TYR A 36 23.69 23.38 -5.41
C TYR A 36 24.23 24.03 -4.11
N ASP A 37 25.10 25.02 -4.30
CA ASP A 37 25.79 25.84 -3.29
C ASP A 37 24.87 26.15 -2.08
N LYS A 38 25.27 25.59 -0.92
CA LYS A 38 24.83 25.87 0.46
C LYS A 38 23.42 25.52 0.91
N ALA A 39 22.45 25.30 0.03
CA ALA A 39 21.07 25.03 0.47
C ALA A 39 20.66 23.56 0.45
N ALA A 40 21.43 22.67 -0.18
CA ALA A 40 21.13 21.23 -0.35
C ALA A 40 19.63 20.97 -0.64
N ARG A 41 19.23 21.12 -1.90
CA ARG A 41 17.84 20.91 -2.33
C ARG A 41 17.80 20.16 -3.65
N TRP A 42 16.74 19.39 -3.86
CA TRP A 42 16.47 18.75 -5.14
C TRP A 42 16.25 19.78 -6.26
N PRO A 43 16.77 19.55 -7.48
CA PRO A 43 16.71 20.53 -8.56
C PRO A 43 15.30 20.73 -9.10
N LEU A 44 15.09 21.88 -9.76
CA LEU A 44 13.89 22.15 -10.55
C LEU A 44 13.95 21.39 -11.87
N TRP A 45 12.79 20.98 -12.39
CA TRP A 45 12.70 20.26 -13.65
C TRP A 45 13.25 21.05 -14.84
N ASP A 46 13.01 22.37 -14.92
CA ASP A 46 13.56 23.22 -16.01
C ASP A 46 15.08 23.12 -16.08
N TRP A 47 15.76 23.13 -14.92
CA TRP A 47 17.21 22.99 -14.87
C TRP A 47 17.64 21.61 -15.37
N VAL A 48 17.02 20.53 -14.88
CA VAL A 48 17.33 19.16 -15.28
C VAL A 48 17.15 18.98 -16.80
N SER A 49 16.03 19.48 -17.34
CA SER A 49 15.73 19.41 -18.77
C SER A 49 16.77 20.15 -19.61
N ARG A 50 17.19 21.36 -19.22
CA ARG A 50 18.21 22.13 -19.95
C ARG A 50 19.58 21.47 -19.90
N GLU A 51 19.97 20.92 -18.75
CA GLU A 51 21.26 20.24 -18.60
C GLU A 51 21.31 18.95 -19.42
N LEU A 52 20.22 18.20 -19.52
CA LEU A 52 20.15 17.02 -20.40
C LEU A 52 20.26 17.39 -21.88
N THR A 53 19.67 18.51 -22.29
CA THR A 53 19.79 19.02 -23.67
C THR A 53 21.19 19.55 -23.98
N ARG A 54 21.87 20.18 -23.01
CA ARG A 54 23.25 20.68 -23.17
C ARG A 54 24.30 19.59 -23.07
N GLY A 55 24.00 18.51 -22.36
CA GLY A 55 24.94 17.43 -22.08
C GLY A 55 25.43 16.73 -23.36
N PRO A 56 26.49 15.90 -23.25
CA PRO A 56 27.14 15.25 -24.40
C PRO A 56 26.21 14.42 -25.27
N ALA A 57 25.11 13.94 -24.69
CA ALA A 57 24.13 13.11 -25.35
C ALA A 57 22.99 13.89 -26.03
N GLY A 58 22.92 15.21 -25.81
CA GLY A 58 22.03 16.12 -26.55
C GLY A 58 20.55 15.71 -26.52
N TYR A 59 20.04 15.28 -25.35
CA TYR A 59 18.70 14.73 -25.26
C TYR A 59 17.64 15.81 -25.51
N LEU A 60 16.90 15.64 -26.62
CA LEU A 60 15.87 16.61 -27.04
C LEU A 60 14.56 16.48 -26.26
N ASP A 61 14.31 15.36 -25.58
CA ASP A 61 13.04 15.08 -24.88
C ASP A 61 13.28 14.41 -23.52
N ALA A 62 13.58 15.23 -22.50
CA ALA A 62 13.77 14.76 -21.13
C ALA A 62 12.49 14.16 -20.51
N ASP A 63 11.31 14.63 -20.93
CA ASP A 63 10.01 14.14 -20.43
C ASP A 63 9.73 12.71 -20.93
N ALA A 64 10.04 12.42 -22.19
CA ALA A 64 9.97 11.05 -22.71
C ALA A 64 10.89 10.10 -21.94
N VAL A 65 12.13 10.52 -21.62
CA VAL A 65 13.06 9.72 -20.82
C VAL A 65 12.50 9.48 -19.41
N LEU A 66 11.99 10.53 -18.74
CA LEU A 66 11.36 10.40 -17.42
C LEU A 66 10.16 9.44 -17.43
N ARG A 67 9.31 9.49 -18.47
CA ARG A 67 8.17 8.58 -18.62
C ARG A 67 8.58 7.13 -18.87
N SER A 68 9.73 6.91 -19.49
CA SER A 68 10.24 5.56 -19.79
C SER A 68 10.80 4.82 -18.57
N LEU A 69 11.08 5.53 -17.47
CA LEU A 69 11.65 4.92 -16.27
C LEU A 69 10.69 3.87 -15.68
N PRO A 70 11.23 2.77 -15.10
CA PRO A 70 10.42 1.74 -14.47
C PRO A 70 9.67 2.29 -13.25
N LYS A 71 8.43 1.80 -13.10
CA LYS A 71 7.52 2.20 -12.01
C LYS A 71 6.73 1.00 -11.54
N VAL A 72 6.30 1.05 -10.29
CA VAL A 72 5.40 0.09 -9.67
C VAL A 72 4.23 0.81 -9.00
N PRO A 73 3.01 0.26 -9.07
CA PRO A 73 1.88 0.84 -8.37
C PRO A 73 2.11 0.79 -6.85
N ILE A 74 1.85 1.88 -6.14
CA ILE A 74 1.81 1.86 -4.67
C ILE A 74 0.37 1.61 -4.24
N PRO A 75 0.08 0.57 -3.43
CA PRO A 75 -1.25 0.41 -2.88
C PRO A 75 -1.70 1.67 -2.13
N GLY A 76 -2.87 2.16 -2.50
CA GLY A 76 -3.49 3.33 -1.86
C GLY A 76 -2.98 4.70 -2.32
N ARG A 77 -2.13 4.79 -3.36
CA ARG A 77 -1.76 6.07 -3.97
C ARG A 77 -2.18 6.17 -5.43
N GLN A 78 -2.48 7.41 -5.83
CA GLN A 78 -2.63 7.80 -7.24
C GLN A 78 -1.30 7.84 -8.00
N GLN A 79 -0.17 7.71 -7.32
CA GLN A 79 1.13 7.87 -7.93
C GLN A 79 1.87 6.55 -7.85
N ASP A 80 2.46 6.16 -8.97
CA ASP A 80 3.33 5.00 -9.01
C ASP A 80 4.66 5.38 -8.36
N TYR A 81 5.25 4.44 -7.63
CA TYR A 81 6.61 4.56 -7.15
C TYR A 81 7.57 4.23 -8.28
N GLY A 82 8.60 5.03 -8.45
CA GLY A 82 9.61 4.80 -9.47
C GLY A 82 10.97 5.28 -9.00
N LEU A 83 11.90 5.39 -9.95
CA LEU A 83 13.26 5.85 -9.67
C LEU A 83 13.33 7.36 -9.37
N VAL A 84 12.35 8.13 -9.86
CA VAL A 84 12.27 9.58 -9.69
C VAL A 84 10.93 9.93 -9.07
N TRP A 85 10.94 10.80 -8.07
CA TRP A 85 9.74 11.41 -7.49
C TRP A 85 9.61 12.87 -7.89
N ARG A 86 8.39 13.38 -7.69
CA ARG A 86 7.90 14.66 -8.17
C ARG A 86 7.22 15.44 -7.04
N SER A 87 7.50 16.73 -6.87
CA SER A 87 6.95 17.52 -5.75
C SER A 87 5.45 17.76 -5.90
N GLU A 88 5.01 18.09 -7.12
CA GLU A 88 3.63 18.44 -7.46
C GLU A 88 3.22 17.76 -8.76
N ILE A 89 2.51 16.63 -8.65
CA ILE A 89 1.91 16.04 -9.85
C ILE A 89 0.63 16.82 -10.16
N GLY A 90 0.77 17.82 -11.04
CA GLY A 90 -0.36 18.47 -11.67
C GLY A 90 -1.19 17.47 -12.48
N THR A 91 -2.36 17.90 -12.96
CA THR A 91 -3.21 17.12 -13.87
C THR A 91 -2.59 16.90 -15.26
N THR A 92 -1.41 17.49 -15.51
CA THR A 92 -0.69 17.44 -16.77
C THR A 92 0.14 16.16 -16.92
N SER A 93 0.24 15.66 -18.15
CA SER A 93 0.95 14.42 -18.49
C SER A 93 2.48 14.46 -18.33
N GLY A 94 3.04 15.59 -17.89
CA GLY A 94 4.48 15.81 -17.71
C GLY A 94 4.79 16.74 -16.53
N PRO A 95 6.08 16.84 -16.15
CA PRO A 95 6.56 17.74 -15.10
C PRO A 95 6.51 19.21 -15.50
N MET A 96 6.14 20.07 -14.54
CA MET A 96 6.13 21.52 -14.75
C MET A 96 7.56 22.08 -14.57
N PRO A 97 7.95 23.16 -15.26
CA PRO A 97 9.30 23.76 -15.15
C PRO A 97 9.76 24.05 -13.71
N GLU A 98 8.84 24.54 -12.88
CA GLU A 98 9.03 24.91 -11.46
C GLU A 98 8.93 23.73 -10.49
N GLU A 99 8.61 22.54 -10.98
CA GLU A 99 8.45 21.36 -10.16
C GLU A 99 9.82 20.84 -9.68
N ARG A 100 9.93 20.43 -8.41
CA ARG A 100 11.12 19.74 -7.92
C ARG A 100 11.06 18.27 -8.27
N VAL A 101 12.19 17.74 -8.73
CA VAL A 101 12.39 16.32 -9.00
C VAL A 101 13.54 15.79 -8.18
N GLY A 102 13.36 14.60 -7.61
CA GLY A 102 14.39 13.94 -6.82
C GLY A 102 14.42 12.45 -7.04
N LEU A 103 15.47 11.81 -6.54
CA LEU A 103 15.61 10.36 -6.62
C LEU A 103 14.99 9.69 -5.39
N THR A 104 14.37 8.54 -5.61
CA THR A 104 13.98 7.62 -4.52
C THR A 104 15.16 6.73 -4.14
N ILE A 105 15.03 5.91 -3.09
CA ILE A 105 15.97 4.83 -2.77
C ILE A 105 16.19 3.94 -3.99
N ALA A 106 15.13 3.60 -4.74
CA ALA A 106 15.24 2.84 -5.98
C ALA A 106 16.10 3.55 -7.04
N GLY A 107 15.90 4.85 -7.25
CA GLY A 107 16.69 5.62 -8.22
C GLY A 107 18.15 5.78 -7.82
N LEU A 108 18.42 6.00 -6.54
CA LEU A 108 19.79 6.08 -6.00
C LEU A 108 20.52 4.73 -6.13
N ASN A 109 19.84 3.63 -5.84
CA ASN A 109 20.37 2.26 -6.00
C ASN A 109 20.65 1.95 -7.49
N ALA A 110 19.71 2.26 -8.38
CA ALA A 110 19.90 2.06 -9.82
C ALA A 110 21.07 2.87 -10.40
N LEU A 111 21.39 4.03 -9.80
CA LEU A 111 22.54 4.84 -10.18
C LEU A 111 23.86 4.31 -9.60
N GLY A 112 23.80 3.52 -8.54
CA GLY A 112 24.92 2.96 -7.78
C GLY A 112 26.07 2.37 -8.62
N PRO A 113 25.80 1.52 -9.63
CA PRO A 113 26.83 0.95 -10.48
C PRO A 113 27.71 1.97 -11.20
N THR A 114 27.15 3.13 -11.55
CA THR A 114 27.90 4.22 -12.21
C THR A 114 28.37 5.30 -11.22
N ARG A 115 27.73 5.39 -10.05
CA ARG A 115 27.98 6.39 -9.01
C ARG A 115 27.95 5.74 -7.63
N PRO A 116 29.09 5.27 -7.12
CA PRO A 116 29.15 4.64 -5.79
C PRO A 116 28.64 5.51 -4.64
N SER A 117 28.76 6.84 -4.75
CA SER A 117 28.18 7.77 -3.77
C SER A 117 26.65 7.73 -3.70
N ALA A 118 25.97 7.47 -4.82
CA ALA A 118 24.53 7.30 -4.84
C ALA A 118 24.11 6.00 -4.15
N GLN A 119 24.87 4.90 -4.33
CA GLN A 119 24.62 3.65 -3.62
C GLN A 119 24.76 3.83 -2.10
N ILE A 120 25.83 4.49 -1.66
CA ILE A 120 26.06 4.77 -0.24
C ILE A 120 24.88 5.56 0.34
N PHE A 121 24.37 6.54 -0.42
CA PHE A 121 23.22 7.33 0.00
C PHE A 121 21.91 6.52 0.02
N ALA A 122 21.69 5.64 -0.95
CA ALA A 122 20.54 4.73 -0.98
C ALA A 122 20.53 3.82 0.26
N ASP A 123 21.69 3.22 0.57
CA ASP A 123 21.87 2.33 1.71
C ASP A 123 21.65 3.05 3.04
N ASP A 124 22.19 4.27 3.18
CA ASP A 124 21.98 5.14 4.35
C ASP A 124 20.48 5.40 4.61
N LEU A 125 19.71 5.71 3.56
CA LEU A 125 18.27 5.91 3.65
C LEU A 125 17.53 4.62 4.01
N ALA A 126 17.94 3.47 3.46
CA ALA A 126 17.36 2.17 3.80
C ALA A 126 17.58 1.82 5.29
N LEU A 127 18.76 2.14 5.84
CA LEU A 127 19.05 1.98 7.27
C LEU A 127 18.19 2.89 8.15
N LYS A 128 17.85 4.10 7.69
CA LYS A 128 16.91 5.00 8.37
C LYS A 128 15.49 4.45 8.38
N VAL A 129 15.03 3.83 7.28
CA VAL A 129 13.76 3.09 7.26
C VAL A 129 13.78 1.95 8.29
N ARG A 130 14.87 1.18 8.36
CA ARG A 130 15.04 0.14 9.39
C ARG A 130 14.97 0.72 10.81
N TYR A 131 15.62 1.84 11.06
CA TYR A 131 15.58 2.50 12.37
C TYR A 131 14.14 2.82 12.78
N LEU A 132 13.35 3.43 11.89
CA LEU A 132 11.93 3.71 12.14
C LEU A 132 11.13 2.43 12.40
N ALA A 133 11.43 1.34 11.69
CA ALA A 133 10.81 0.04 11.93
C ALA A 133 11.12 -0.54 13.32
N ARG A 134 12.35 -0.38 13.80
CA ARG A 134 12.74 -0.81 15.14
C ARG A 134 12.08 0.04 16.23
N GLN A 135 11.95 1.35 16.01
CA GLN A 135 11.21 2.22 16.92
C GLN A 135 9.74 1.82 17.02
N GLU A 136 9.11 1.45 15.90
CA GLU A 136 7.71 0.99 15.91
C GLU A 136 7.56 -0.32 16.71
N MET A 137 8.49 -1.26 16.53
CA MET A 137 8.47 -2.53 17.28
C MET A 137 8.73 -2.37 18.77
N ALA A 138 9.43 -1.30 19.17
CA ALA A 138 9.70 -0.99 20.57
C ALA A 138 8.53 -0.30 21.27
N LEU A 139 7.48 0.10 20.54
CA LEU A 139 6.29 0.69 21.16
C LEU A 139 5.60 -0.34 22.06
N PRO A 140 5.25 0.03 23.31
CA PRO A 140 4.53 -0.86 24.20
C PRO A 140 3.17 -1.23 23.61
N SER A 141 2.79 -2.50 23.75
CA SER A 141 1.45 -2.98 23.43
C SER A 141 0.59 -2.89 24.68
N ASP A 142 -0.39 -1.99 24.67
CA ASP A 142 -1.35 -1.78 25.76
C ASP A 142 -2.76 -1.95 25.17
N PRO A 143 -3.62 -2.82 25.72
CA PRO A 143 -4.98 -3.03 25.21
C PRO A 143 -5.90 -1.80 25.38
N ASP A 144 -5.60 -0.94 26.35
CA ASP A 144 -6.46 0.18 26.74
C ASP A 144 -5.92 1.54 26.27
N THR A 145 -4.63 1.59 25.90
CA THR A 145 -3.96 2.85 25.49
C THR A 145 -3.30 2.72 24.13
N ALA A 146 -3.73 3.56 23.18
CA ALA A 146 -3.00 3.72 21.93
C ALA A 146 -1.65 4.41 22.19
N ALA A 147 -0.55 3.68 22.01
CA ALA A 147 0.80 4.24 22.14
C ALA A 147 0.97 5.45 21.20
N SER A 148 1.70 6.47 21.67
CA SER A 148 2.10 7.59 20.81
C SER A 148 2.96 7.05 19.67
N ARG A 149 2.50 7.25 18.45
CA ARG A 149 3.11 6.72 17.23
C ARG A 149 4.07 7.72 16.59
N THR A 150 4.52 8.73 17.31
CA THR A 150 5.34 9.80 16.72
C THR A 150 6.76 9.75 17.26
N VAL A 151 7.75 9.67 16.37
CA VAL A 151 9.17 9.76 16.73
C VAL A 151 9.76 11.06 16.21
N VAL A 152 10.54 11.72 17.06
CA VAL A 152 11.31 12.92 16.69
C VAL A 152 12.56 12.48 15.93
N LEU A 153 12.76 13.04 14.74
CA LEU A 153 13.97 12.85 13.96
C LEU A 153 15.06 13.75 14.57
N SER A 154 15.85 13.17 15.46
CA SER A 154 16.93 13.84 16.20
C SER A 154 18.30 13.31 15.76
N GLY A 155 19.39 13.69 16.45
CA GLY A 155 20.75 13.22 16.14
C GLY A 155 20.88 11.69 15.98
N GLN A 156 20.08 10.90 16.70
CA GLN A 156 20.04 9.44 16.55
C GLN A 156 19.57 8.98 15.17
N PHE A 157 18.71 9.76 14.51
CA PHE A 157 18.25 9.49 13.15
C PHE A 157 19.36 9.74 12.13
N VAL A 158 20.17 10.78 12.35
CA VAL A 158 21.37 11.06 11.56
C VAL A 158 22.40 9.94 11.77
N GLU A 159 22.60 9.51 13.02
CA GLU A 159 23.51 8.42 13.39
C GLU A 159 23.07 7.04 12.86
N ALA A 160 21.76 6.81 12.73
CA ALA A 160 21.21 5.52 12.26
C ALA A 160 21.67 5.14 10.84
N GLY A 161 22.07 6.13 10.04
CA GLY A 161 22.60 5.94 8.70
C GLY A 161 24.12 5.72 8.64
N MET A 162 24.83 5.91 9.75
CA MET A 162 26.29 5.77 9.79
C MET A 162 26.71 4.31 9.63
N ARG A 163 27.52 4.04 8.61
CA ARG A 163 28.25 2.78 8.48
C ARG A 163 29.70 2.95 8.95
N PRO A 164 30.25 2.00 9.71
CA PRO A 164 31.69 1.93 9.89
C PRO A 164 32.33 1.60 8.54
N ASP A 165 33.27 2.41 8.08
CA ASP A 165 34.08 2.07 6.92
C ASP A 165 35.08 0.94 7.25
N ARG A 166 35.84 0.50 6.24
CA ARG A 166 36.85 -0.55 6.40
C ARG A 166 37.97 -0.20 7.40
N SER A 167 38.14 1.08 7.74
CA SER A 167 39.05 1.56 8.79
C SER A 167 38.39 1.71 10.16
N GLY A 168 37.09 1.39 10.28
CA GLY A 168 36.32 1.59 11.51
C GLY A 168 35.91 3.05 11.74
N ASN A 169 36.21 3.95 10.80
CA ASN A 169 35.76 5.34 10.86
C ASN A 169 34.30 5.42 10.39
N GLN A 170 33.48 6.16 11.12
CA GLN A 170 32.10 6.43 10.71
C GLN A 170 32.13 7.45 9.57
N THR A 171 31.89 7.00 8.34
CA THR A 171 31.70 7.92 7.21
C THR A 171 30.24 8.31 7.16
N ILE A 172 29.95 9.54 7.58
CA ILE A 172 28.67 10.17 7.30
C ILE A 172 28.68 10.54 5.82
N PHE A 173 27.61 10.22 5.10
CA PHE A 173 27.38 10.84 3.80
C PHE A 173 27.03 12.33 4.01
N ASN A 174 28.06 13.14 4.26
CA ASN A 174 27.95 14.58 4.55
C ASN A 174 27.66 15.42 3.30
N GLY A 175 27.57 14.80 2.13
CA GLY A 175 27.41 15.51 0.86
C GLY A 175 26.01 16.06 0.62
N VAL A 176 25.01 15.59 1.36
CA VAL A 176 23.61 15.92 1.12
C VAL A 176 22.92 16.31 2.42
N GLY A 177 22.38 17.53 2.45
CA GLY A 177 21.70 18.11 3.61
C GLY A 177 20.47 17.31 4.05
N GLU A 178 20.14 17.42 5.34
CA GLU A 178 19.04 16.68 5.98
C GLU A 178 17.69 16.86 5.25
N GLU A 179 17.38 18.07 4.78
CA GLU A 179 16.15 18.36 4.03
C GLU A 179 15.97 17.43 2.81
N VAL A 180 17.04 17.18 2.06
CA VAL A 180 17.03 16.31 0.87
C VAL A 180 16.69 14.88 1.28
N GLN A 181 17.26 14.40 2.37
CA GLN A 181 17.02 13.05 2.89
C GLN A 181 15.57 12.88 3.35
N LEU A 182 15.03 13.88 4.06
CA LEU A 182 13.64 13.91 4.48
C LEU A 182 12.68 13.93 3.29
N ASP A 183 13.02 14.68 2.25
CA ASP A 183 12.24 14.70 1.01
C ASP A 183 12.20 13.33 0.32
N VAL A 184 13.32 12.61 0.29
CA VAL A 184 13.33 11.22 -0.21
C VAL A 184 12.37 10.36 0.62
N LEU A 185 12.52 10.36 1.94
CA LEU A 185 11.71 9.53 2.84
C LEU A 185 10.20 9.82 2.76
N ARG A 186 9.79 11.08 2.55
CA ARG A 186 8.39 11.46 2.31
C ARG A 186 7.84 10.84 1.02
N LYS A 187 8.71 10.64 0.03
CA LYS A 187 8.38 10.22 -1.33
C LYS A 187 8.68 8.74 -1.58
N GLU A 188 9.14 8.03 -0.56
CA GLU A 188 9.39 6.59 -0.64
C GLU A 188 8.11 5.75 -0.81
N TYR A 189 8.31 4.50 -1.23
CA TYR A 189 7.25 3.51 -1.41
C TYR A 189 6.47 3.29 -0.11
N ILE A 190 7.21 3.24 1.00
CA ILE A 190 6.61 3.25 2.33
C ILE A 190 6.06 4.64 2.65
N GLN A 191 4.79 4.68 3.08
CA GLN A 191 4.12 5.93 3.39
C GLN A 191 4.58 6.46 4.76
N LEU A 192 5.62 7.30 4.75
CA LEU A 192 6.07 8.03 5.93
C LEU A 192 5.40 9.39 5.97
N SER A 193 4.58 9.62 7.01
CA SER A 193 4.04 10.94 7.30
C SER A 193 5.07 11.71 8.13
N VAL A 194 5.92 12.47 7.44
CA VAL A 194 6.90 13.35 8.07
C VAL A 194 6.26 14.73 8.27
N SER A 195 5.92 15.04 9.51
CA SER A 195 5.40 16.36 9.87
C SER A 195 6.53 17.39 9.87
N PRO A 196 6.26 18.64 9.46
CA PRO A 196 7.22 19.71 9.60
C PRO A 196 7.59 19.90 11.08
N PRO A 197 8.73 20.55 11.35
CA PRO A 197 9.10 20.90 12.71
C PRO A 197 7.97 21.63 13.43
N VAL A 198 7.59 21.13 14.60
CA VAL A 198 6.60 21.80 15.46
C VAL A 198 7.38 22.70 16.43
N PRO A 199 7.04 24.00 16.54
CA PRO A 199 7.69 24.90 17.48
C PRO A 199 7.64 24.34 18.90
N SER A 200 8.78 23.93 19.43
CA SER A 200 8.89 23.46 20.81
C SER A 200 9.23 24.62 21.73
N ALA A 201 8.51 24.72 22.86
CA ALA A 201 8.80 25.69 23.93
C ALA A 201 10.23 25.52 24.51
N THR A 202 10.87 24.37 24.29
CA THR A 202 12.23 24.07 24.77
C THR A 202 13.33 24.27 23.73
N GLY A 203 13.02 24.84 22.55
CA GLY A 203 14.02 25.24 21.55
C GLY A 203 14.63 24.04 20.83
N GLY A 204 13.97 23.61 19.76
CA GLY A 204 14.43 22.52 18.91
C GLY A 204 13.32 22.12 17.94
N ASP A 205 13.22 22.84 16.84
CA ASP A 205 12.28 22.57 15.76
C ASP A 205 12.76 21.32 15.01
N GLN A 206 12.37 20.14 15.48
CA GLN A 206 12.71 18.86 14.85
C GLN A 206 11.50 18.26 14.13
N PRO A 207 11.70 17.73 12.90
CA PRO A 207 10.64 17.03 12.19
C PRO A 207 10.27 15.75 12.94
N THR A 208 9.01 15.34 12.80
CA THR A 208 8.52 14.13 13.44
C THR A 208 7.94 13.18 12.41
N VAL A 209 8.00 11.87 12.68
CA VAL A 209 7.48 10.83 11.79
C VAL A 209 6.44 10.01 12.52
N TYR A 210 5.30 9.82 11.86
CA TYR A 210 4.30 8.86 12.30
C TYR A 210 4.72 7.44 11.94
N LEU A 211 4.72 6.57 12.95
CA LEU A 211 5.02 5.15 12.89
C LEU A 211 3.72 4.34 12.79
N GLY A 212 3.76 3.26 12.03
CA GLY A 212 2.66 2.31 12.01
C GLY A 212 3.11 0.88 11.72
N PRO A 213 2.26 -0.13 11.99
CA PRO A 213 2.65 -1.54 11.93
C PRO A 213 3.20 -1.99 10.57
N TRP A 214 2.87 -1.28 9.49
CA TRP A 214 3.42 -1.52 8.15
C TRP A 214 4.95 -1.35 8.07
N LEU A 215 5.57 -0.68 9.04
CA LEU A 215 7.02 -0.54 9.14
C LEU A 215 7.72 -1.86 9.54
N ARG A 216 7.04 -2.77 10.28
CA ARG A 216 7.64 -3.97 10.88
C ARG A 216 8.33 -4.91 9.89
N ARG A 217 7.89 -4.88 8.63
CA ARG A 217 8.48 -5.67 7.55
C ARG A 217 9.90 -5.23 7.18
N PHE A 218 10.23 -3.96 7.44
CA PHE A 218 11.55 -3.39 7.13
C PHE A 218 12.57 -3.55 8.28
N ARG A 219 12.24 -4.27 9.35
CA ARG A 219 13.10 -4.42 10.55
C ARG A 219 14.48 -5.02 10.28
N ASN A 220 14.61 -5.77 9.19
CA ASN A 220 15.82 -6.50 8.82
C ASN A 220 16.61 -5.84 7.68
N VAL A 221 16.11 -4.76 7.07
CA VAL A 221 16.74 -4.08 5.93
C VAL A 221 18.14 -3.57 6.27
N GLN A 222 19.16 -4.02 5.55
CA GLN A 222 20.55 -3.56 5.71
C GLN A 222 21.01 -2.69 4.54
N THR A 223 20.47 -2.91 3.35
CA THR A 223 20.84 -2.21 2.12
C THR A 223 19.62 -1.70 1.36
N ALA A 224 19.86 -0.86 0.36
CA ALA A 224 18.82 -0.47 -0.59
C ALA A 224 18.28 -1.67 -1.37
N GLU A 225 19.09 -2.67 -1.70
CA GLU A 225 18.58 -3.90 -2.33
C GLU A 225 17.59 -4.65 -1.43
N ASP A 226 17.90 -4.84 -0.15
CA ASP A 226 16.97 -5.49 0.80
C ASP A 226 15.62 -4.76 0.85
N TYR A 227 15.67 -3.42 0.83
CA TYR A 227 14.48 -2.58 0.78
C TYR A 227 13.67 -2.83 -0.51
N LEU A 228 14.33 -2.91 -1.66
CA LEU A 228 13.69 -3.16 -2.95
C LEU A 228 13.16 -4.59 -3.10
N GLU A 229 13.78 -5.60 -2.46
CA GLU A 229 13.28 -6.98 -2.41
C GLU A 229 11.94 -7.06 -1.67
N ILE A 230 11.77 -6.30 -0.58
CA ILE A 230 10.49 -6.21 0.13
C ILE A 230 9.41 -5.59 -0.79
N ILE A 231 9.76 -4.56 -1.56
CA ILE A 231 8.83 -3.94 -2.52
C ILE A 231 8.46 -4.92 -3.63
N ALA A 232 9.43 -5.65 -4.18
CA ALA A 232 9.19 -6.66 -5.21
C ALA A 232 8.23 -7.74 -4.71
N SER A 233 8.42 -8.18 -3.46
CA SER A 233 7.55 -9.18 -2.82
C SER A 233 6.10 -8.68 -2.67
N ASP A 234 5.90 -7.41 -2.28
CA ASP A 234 4.56 -6.81 -2.22
C ASP A 234 3.87 -6.83 -3.58
N GLN A 235 4.60 -6.50 -4.65
CA GLN A 235 4.06 -6.49 -6.01
C GLN A 235 3.68 -7.88 -6.48
N GLN A 236 4.49 -8.89 -6.15
CA GLN A 236 4.18 -10.26 -6.49
C GLN A 236 2.92 -10.75 -5.78
N VAL A 237 2.71 -10.42 -4.51
CA VAL A 237 1.48 -10.76 -3.78
C VAL A 237 0.25 -10.11 -4.44
N GLN A 238 0.37 -8.87 -4.92
CA GLN A 238 -0.70 -8.20 -5.65
C GLN A 238 -1.01 -8.86 -7.00
N GLN A 239 0.02 -9.28 -7.74
CA GLN A 239 -0.13 -9.94 -9.03
C GLN A 239 -0.60 -11.41 -8.91
N SER A 240 -0.28 -12.05 -7.79
CA SER A 240 -0.58 -13.47 -7.54
C SER A 240 -1.91 -13.68 -6.84
N ALA A 241 -2.80 -12.66 -6.77
CA ALA A 241 -4.16 -12.89 -6.33
C ALA A 241 -4.74 -14.01 -7.21
N PRO A 242 -5.15 -15.15 -6.62
CA PRO A 242 -5.54 -16.31 -7.40
C PRO A 242 -6.64 -15.89 -8.38
N LEU A 243 -6.49 -16.31 -9.63
CA LEU A 243 -7.55 -16.18 -10.64
C LEU A 243 -8.75 -16.97 -10.15
N MET A 244 -9.61 -16.26 -9.42
CA MET A 244 -10.83 -16.83 -8.89
C MET A 244 -11.69 -17.30 -10.06
N ARG A 245 -12.25 -18.50 -9.94
CA ARG A 245 -13.20 -18.94 -10.98
C ARG A 245 -14.45 -18.03 -10.90
N PRO A 246 -15.03 -17.62 -12.04
CA PRO A 246 -16.18 -16.72 -12.03
C PRO A 246 -17.37 -17.15 -11.16
N ASP A 247 -17.52 -18.46 -10.94
CA ASP A 247 -18.58 -19.11 -10.16
C ASP A 247 -18.25 -19.30 -8.66
N GLU A 248 -17.01 -19.05 -8.24
CA GLU A 248 -16.52 -19.44 -6.91
C GLU A 248 -17.22 -18.71 -5.76
N LEU A 249 -17.54 -17.43 -5.93
CA LEU A 249 -18.35 -16.68 -4.95
C LEU A 249 -19.75 -17.30 -4.80
N ALA A 250 -20.40 -17.68 -5.90
CA ALA A 250 -21.71 -18.31 -5.85
C ALA A 250 -21.63 -19.68 -5.16
N LEU A 251 -20.59 -20.46 -5.46
CA LEU A 251 -20.33 -21.74 -4.80
C LEU A 251 -20.09 -21.58 -3.30
N MET A 252 -19.35 -20.56 -2.86
CA MET A 252 -19.11 -20.34 -1.42
C MET A 252 -20.35 -19.87 -0.68
N LEU A 253 -21.20 -19.05 -1.30
CA LEU A 253 -22.51 -18.68 -0.73
C LEU A 253 -23.46 -19.89 -0.60
N ASP A 254 -23.46 -20.77 -1.60
CA ASP A 254 -24.24 -22.01 -1.55
C ASP A 254 -23.67 -22.99 -0.51
N HIS A 255 -22.34 -23.15 -0.46
CA HIS A 255 -21.67 -23.95 0.57
C HIS A 255 -21.98 -23.44 1.98
N ALA A 256 -21.90 -22.13 2.23
CA ALA A 256 -22.27 -21.55 3.52
C ALA A 256 -23.73 -21.82 3.86
N SER A 257 -24.64 -21.72 2.87
CA SER A 257 -26.05 -22.08 3.04
C SER A 257 -26.22 -23.56 3.40
N TYR A 258 -25.52 -24.44 2.69
CA TYR A 258 -25.56 -25.89 2.90
C TYR A 258 -25.05 -26.27 4.28
N VAL A 259 -23.96 -25.66 4.73
CA VAL A 259 -23.37 -25.88 6.05
C VAL A 259 -24.33 -25.46 7.15
N LEU A 260 -24.98 -24.31 6.99
CA LEU A 260 -25.80 -23.72 8.04
C LEU A 260 -27.23 -24.26 8.09
N LYS A 261 -27.73 -24.88 7.02
CA LYS A 261 -29.11 -25.40 6.96
C LYS A 261 -29.44 -26.41 8.08
N ASP A 262 -28.43 -27.12 8.59
CA ASP A 262 -28.59 -28.14 9.61
C ASP A 262 -28.62 -27.53 11.03
N HIS A 263 -28.31 -26.24 11.16
CA HIS A 263 -28.37 -25.54 12.44
C HIS A 263 -29.84 -25.31 12.86
N PRO A 264 -30.26 -25.66 14.11
CA PRO A 264 -31.67 -25.64 14.51
C PRO A 264 -32.39 -24.28 14.38
N GLN A 265 -31.62 -23.19 14.50
CA GLN A 265 -32.13 -21.82 14.36
C GLN A 265 -32.19 -21.34 12.90
N TRP A 266 -31.56 -22.07 11.98
CA TRP A 266 -31.46 -21.69 10.57
C TRP A 266 -32.60 -22.31 9.75
N ARG A 267 -33.77 -21.69 9.84
CA ARG A 267 -35.00 -22.21 9.20
C ARG A 267 -35.07 -21.97 7.68
N SER A 268 -34.10 -21.23 7.13
CA SER A 268 -34.05 -20.84 5.73
C SER A 268 -33.19 -21.79 4.91
N GLY A 269 -33.73 -22.36 3.83
CA GLY A 269 -32.97 -23.29 2.97
C GLY A 269 -31.75 -22.68 2.26
N MET A 270 -31.78 -21.38 1.94
CA MET A 270 -30.63 -20.66 1.37
C MET A 270 -30.36 -19.37 2.14
N MET A 271 -29.11 -19.08 2.47
CA MET A 271 -28.69 -17.83 3.12
C MET A 271 -28.75 -16.67 2.12
N ALA A 272 -28.12 -16.83 0.96
CA ALA A 272 -28.11 -15.81 -0.07
C ALA A 272 -29.15 -16.14 -1.16
N GLN A 273 -30.10 -15.23 -1.39
CA GLN A 273 -31.05 -15.35 -2.49
C GLN A 273 -31.03 -14.04 -3.28
N PRO A 274 -30.40 -14.02 -4.47
CA PRO A 274 -30.54 -12.91 -5.39
C PRO A 274 -32.01 -12.67 -5.70
N ARG A 275 -32.42 -11.40 -5.76
CA ARG A 275 -33.82 -11.02 -6.01
C ARG A 275 -34.28 -11.40 -7.40
N ASP A 276 -33.36 -11.42 -8.36
CA ASP A 276 -33.61 -11.71 -9.76
C ASP A 276 -32.37 -12.36 -10.42
N TYR A 277 -32.60 -12.98 -11.59
CA TYR A 277 -31.56 -13.63 -12.36
C TYR A 277 -30.47 -12.66 -12.85
N ARG A 278 -30.80 -11.37 -13.03
CA ARG A 278 -29.83 -10.36 -13.47
C ARG A 278 -28.78 -10.11 -12.39
N THR A 279 -29.22 -9.94 -11.14
CA THR A 279 -28.35 -9.77 -9.97
C THR A 279 -27.50 -11.02 -9.77
N ALA A 280 -28.08 -12.21 -9.92
CA ALA A 280 -27.31 -13.46 -9.82
C ALA A 280 -26.22 -13.57 -10.90
N ALA A 281 -26.59 -13.33 -12.16
CA ALA A 281 -25.67 -13.41 -13.29
C ALA A 281 -24.57 -12.35 -13.22
N SER A 282 -24.89 -11.14 -12.74
CA SER A 282 -23.91 -10.05 -12.68
C SER A 282 -22.73 -10.36 -11.78
N LEU A 283 -22.92 -11.15 -10.71
CA LEU A 283 -21.83 -11.56 -9.82
C LEU A 283 -20.76 -12.41 -10.51
N MET A 284 -21.12 -13.09 -11.60
CA MET A 284 -20.20 -13.95 -12.36
C MET A 284 -19.48 -13.18 -13.48
N LEU A 285 -20.02 -12.05 -13.92
CA LEU A 285 -19.47 -11.27 -15.01
C LEU A 285 -18.25 -10.44 -14.57
N PRO A 286 -17.26 -10.22 -15.46
CA PRO A 286 -16.17 -9.28 -15.19
C PRO A 286 -16.69 -7.84 -15.07
N ALA A 287 -15.80 -6.96 -14.60
CA ALA A 287 -16.02 -5.51 -14.52
C ALA A 287 -14.80 -4.79 -15.11
N LEU A 288 -14.82 -4.52 -16.40
CA LEU A 288 -13.70 -3.92 -17.13
C LEU A 288 -13.66 -2.39 -16.99
N THR A 289 -14.79 -1.77 -16.62
CA THR A 289 -14.89 -0.32 -16.41
C THR A 289 -15.29 0.04 -14.98
N ALA A 290 -15.13 1.33 -14.63
CA ALA A 290 -15.56 1.87 -13.34
C ALA A 290 -17.07 1.70 -13.11
N GLU A 291 -17.87 1.95 -14.15
CA GLU A 291 -19.33 1.82 -14.11
C GLU A 291 -19.75 0.35 -13.93
N GLU A 292 -19.07 -0.57 -14.61
CA GLU A 292 -19.31 -2.00 -14.43
C GLU A 292 -18.95 -2.44 -13.01
N PHE A 293 -17.80 -2.01 -12.47
CA PHE A 293 -17.38 -2.30 -11.10
C PHE A 293 -18.39 -1.77 -10.08
N GLN A 294 -18.88 -0.54 -10.28
CA GLN A 294 -19.92 0.05 -9.45
C GLN A 294 -21.24 -0.74 -9.52
N ALA A 295 -21.65 -1.16 -10.72
CA ALA A 295 -22.83 -1.99 -10.90
C ALA A 295 -22.69 -3.35 -10.18
N ARG A 296 -21.54 -4.03 -10.33
CA ARG A 296 -21.29 -5.33 -9.70
C ARG A 296 -21.23 -5.25 -8.17
N THR A 297 -20.53 -4.25 -7.63
CA THR A 297 -20.49 -4.01 -6.17
C THR A 297 -21.86 -3.65 -5.61
N SER A 298 -22.69 -2.95 -6.39
CA SER A 298 -24.09 -2.66 -6.02
C SER A 298 -24.95 -3.92 -5.98
N ASP A 299 -24.88 -4.75 -7.03
CA ASP A 299 -25.61 -6.02 -7.11
C ASP A 299 -25.19 -6.98 -5.99
N LEU A 300 -23.87 -7.08 -5.73
CA LEU A 300 -23.33 -7.86 -4.62
C LEU A 300 -23.87 -7.38 -3.28
N TRP A 301 -23.84 -6.07 -3.03
CA TRP A 301 -24.39 -5.52 -1.78
C TRP A 301 -25.89 -5.80 -1.65
N THR A 302 -26.66 -5.79 -2.73
CA THR A 302 -28.08 -6.16 -2.70
C THR A 302 -28.26 -7.59 -2.21
N VAL A 303 -27.44 -8.55 -2.65
CA VAL A 303 -27.47 -9.93 -2.15
C VAL A 303 -27.06 -10.00 -0.67
N LEU A 304 -25.96 -9.33 -0.29
CA LEU A 304 -25.40 -9.37 1.07
C LEU A 304 -26.29 -8.68 2.11
N SER A 305 -27.01 -7.62 1.73
CA SER A 305 -27.93 -6.92 2.61
C SER A 305 -29.29 -7.62 2.77
N SER A 306 -29.56 -8.64 1.94
CA SER A 306 -30.79 -9.44 2.00
C SER A 306 -30.55 -10.90 2.42
N LEU A 307 -29.43 -11.19 3.09
CA LEU A 307 -29.17 -12.54 3.60
C LEU A 307 -30.28 -12.96 4.57
N LYS A 308 -30.75 -14.20 4.38
CA LYS A 308 -31.68 -14.86 5.29
C LYS A 308 -30.86 -15.46 6.43
N VAL A 309 -30.93 -14.80 7.58
CA VAL A 309 -30.21 -15.16 8.80
C VAL A 309 -31.23 -15.41 9.91
N PRO A 310 -30.89 -16.19 10.95
CA PRO A 310 -31.78 -16.44 12.08
C PRO A 310 -32.30 -15.16 12.72
N ASP A 311 -33.54 -15.23 13.23
CA ASP A 311 -34.11 -14.14 14.01
C ASP A 311 -33.43 -14.08 15.37
N VAL A 312 -32.53 -13.12 15.52
CA VAL A 312 -31.94 -12.75 16.81
C VAL A 312 -32.75 -11.61 17.38
N VAL A 313 -33.04 -11.62 18.68
CA VAL A 313 -33.74 -10.51 19.34
C VAL A 313 -32.89 -9.25 19.16
N THR A 314 -33.49 -8.22 18.56
CA THR A 314 -32.84 -6.92 18.35
C THR A 314 -33.68 -5.83 18.99
N ASP A 315 -33.06 -4.93 19.73
CA ASP A 315 -33.74 -3.73 20.22
C ASP A 315 -34.03 -2.73 19.09
N ASP A 316 -33.33 -2.86 17.96
CA ASP A 316 -33.46 -1.98 16.79
C ASP A 316 -33.99 -2.74 15.56
N PRO A 317 -35.26 -2.56 15.18
CA PRO A 317 -35.85 -3.21 14.00
C PRO A 317 -35.21 -2.76 12.67
N SER A 318 -34.37 -1.71 12.68
CA SER A 318 -33.59 -1.27 11.50
C SER A 318 -32.28 -2.03 11.30
N ASP A 319 -31.96 -2.99 12.18
CA ASP A 319 -30.74 -3.78 12.05
C ASP A 319 -30.81 -4.72 10.83
N GLY A 320 -29.99 -4.41 9.82
CA GLY A 320 -29.86 -5.20 8.60
C GLY A 320 -29.31 -6.63 8.85
N SER A 321 -29.42 -7.47 7.81
CA SER A 321 -29.02 -8.88 7.84
C SER A 321 -27.60 -9.11 8.40
N LEU A 322 -26.62 -8.30 7.99
CA LEU A 322 -25.23 -8.43 8.43
C LEU A 322 -25.03 -8.11 9.92
N LYS A 323 -25.84 -7.23 10.52
CA LYS A 323 -25.76 -6.99 11.97
C LYS A 323 -26.39 -8.14 12.75
N ARG A 324 -27.53 -8.64 12.28
CA ARG A 324 -28.18 -9.83 12.87
C ARG A 324 -27.28 -11.05 12.79
N LEU A 325 -26.60 -11.26 11.65
CA LEU A 325 -25.59 -12.32 11.49
C LEU A 325 -24.46 -12.18 12.50
N GLN A 326 -23.93 -10.96 12.70
CA GLN A 326 -22.87 -10.73 13.68
C GLN A 326 -23.31 -11.12 15.10
N ARG A 327 -24.52 -10.73 15.51
CA ARG A 327 -25.04 -11.09 16.83
C ARG A 327 -25.22 -12.60 16.96
N TRP A 328 -25.82 -13.22 15.95
CA TRP A 328 -25.98 -14.66 15.91
C TRP A 328 -24.64 -15.39 16.08
N LEU A 329 -23.60 -14.97 15.35
CA LEU A 329 -22.25 -15.54 15.48
C LEU A 329 -21.67 -15.35 16.88
N LYS A 330 -21.89 -14.19 17.51
CA LYS A 330 -21.44 -13.93 18.90
C LYS A 330 -22.14 -14.84 19.91
N ASP A 331 -23.41 -15.14 19.69
CA ASP A 331 -24.21 -15.96 20.59
C ASP A 331 -23.96 -17.47 20.40
N GLN A 332 -23.68 -17.90 19.16
CA GLN A 332 -23.50 -19.33 18.85
C GLN A 332 -22.04 -19.80 18.93
N VAL A 333 -21.06 -18.96 18.55
CA VAL A 333 -19.65 -19.34 18.56
C VAL A 333 -19.08 -19.12 19.96
N SER A 334 -18.86 -20.23 20.67
CA SER A 334 -18.47 -20.23 22.09
C SER A 334 -17.01 -19.83 22.29
N ASP A 335 -16.12 -20.31 21.41
CA ASP A 335 -14.70 -19.97 21.43
C ASP A 335 -14.45 -18.52 21.00
N GLU A 336 -13.69 -17.78 21.81
CA GLU A 336 -13.42 -16.36 21.59
C GLU A 336 -12.61 -16.13 20.31
N ALA A 337 -11.59 -16.95 20.05
CA ALA A 337 -10.75 -16.80 18.87
C ALA A 337 -11.53 -17.10 17.57
N SER A 338 -12.37 -18.13 17.57
CA SER A 338 -13.29 -18.43 16.46
C SER A 338 -14.31 -17.32 16.24
N ARG A 339 -14.85 -16.75 17.32
CA ARG A 339 -15.77 -15.62 17.25
C ARG A 339 -15.10 -14.39 16.63
N ASP A 340 -13.87 -14.09 17.02
CA ASP A 340 -13.11 -12.97 16.47
C ASP A 340 -12.84 -13.15 14.97
N ARG A 341 -12.40 -14.35 14.55
CA ARG A 341 -12.22 -14.67 13.12
C ARG A 341 -13.52 -14.52 12.32
N ALA A 342 -14.65 -14.95 12.87
CA ALA A 342 -15.95 -14.79 12.23
C ALA A 342 -16.37 -13.31 12.12
N VAL A 343 -16.12 -12.50 13.16
CA VAL A 343 -16.37 -11.06 13.13
C VAL A 343 -15.47 -10.36 12.10
N GLU A 344 -14.19 -10.72 12.03
CA GLU A 344 -13.27 -10.18 11.03
C GLU A 344 -13.71 -10.51 9.59
N ALA A 345 -14.11 -11.76 9.34
CA ALA A 345 -14.65 -12.16 8.04
C ALA A 345 -15.89 -11.32 7.67
N LEU A 346 -16.76 -11.03 8.64
CA LEU A 346 -17.95 -10.21 8.40
C LEU A 346 -17.63 -8.72 8.14
N GLU A 347 -16.55 -8.20 8.72
CA GLU A 347 -16.05 -6.86 8.39
C GLU A 347 -15.52 -6.78 6.95
N ASP A 348 -14.92 -7.86 6.41
CA ASP A 348 -14.56 -7.94 4.98
C ASP A 348 -15.81 -7.83 4.09
N VAL A 349 -16.91 -8.50 4.48
CA VAL A 349 -18.22 -8.40 3.79
C VAL A 349 -18.78 -6.98 3.82
N ARG A 350 -18.64 -6.27 4.95
CA ARG A 350 -19.12 -4.88 5.11
C ARG A 350 -18.36 -3.88 4.25
N CYS A 351 -17.10 -4.17 3.90
CA CYS A 351 -16.31 -3.31 3.04
C CYS A 351 -16.95 -3.10 1.65
N VAL A 352 -17.69 -4.09 1.13
CA VAL A 352 -18.45 -3.94 -0.14
C VAL A 352 -19.46 -2.79 -0.05
N GLY A 353 -20.13 -2.64 1.09
CA GLY A 353 -21.05 -1.54 1.32
C GLY A 353 -20.36 -0.18 1.30
N ALA A 354 -19.13 -0.08 1.83
CA ALA A 354 -18.34 1.14 1.78
C ALA A 354 -17.90 1.49 0.34
N LEU A 355 -17.46 0.49 -0.45
CA LEU A 355 -17.15 0.67 -1.88
C LEU A 355 -18.36 1.22 -2.64
N ARG A 356 -19.53 0.61 -2.44
CA ARG A 356 -20.80 1.05 -3.03
C ARG A 356 -21.19 2.47 -2.61
N ASN A 357 -21.17 2.76 -1.32
CA ASN A 357 -21.66 4.04 -0.79
C ASN A 357 -20.85 5.24 -1.31
N TYR A 358 -19.53 5.09 -1.49
CA TYR A 358 -18.71 6.15 -2.07
C TYR A 358 -19.13 6.51 -3.50
N SER A 359 -19.43 5.49 -4.31
CA SER A 359 -19.86 5.69 -5.70
C SER A 359 -21.22 6.38 -5.84
N GLN A 360 -22.13 6.17 -4.87
CA GLN A 360 -23.49 6.74 -4.89
C GLN A 360 -23.56 8.11 -4.24
N HIS A 361 -22.76 8.34 -3.18
CA HIS A 361 -22.79 9.55 -2.38
C HIS A 361 -21.36 10.02 -2.06
N PRO A 362 -20.65 10.63 -3.01
CA PRO A 362 -19.29 11.12 -2.79
C PRO A 362 -19.28 12.23 -1.73
N SER A 363 -18.52 12.02 -0.65
CA SER A 363 -18.30 12.96 0.45
C SER A 363 -16.95 12.65 1.10
N GLU A 364 -16.40 13.56 1.92
CA GLU A 364 -15.15 13.28 2.62
C GLU A 364 -15.26 12.09 3.59
N LYS A 365 -16.43 11.90 4.20
CA LYS A 365 -16.71 10.74 5.05
C LYS A 365 -16.70 9.44 4.24
N THR A 366 -17.42 9.39 3.12
CA THR A 366 -17.46 8.18 2.28
C THR A 366 -16.12 7.93 1.60
N ARG A 367 -15.32 8.98 1.31
CA ARG A 367 -13.94 8.88 0.81
C ARG A 367 -13.02 8.19 1.81
N ARG A 368 -13.05 8.59 3.09
CA ARG A 368 -12.26 7.91 4.14
C ARG A 368 -12.67 6.45 4.30
N ASN A 369 -13.98 6.16 4.25
CA ASN A 369 -14.50 4.81 4.36
C ASN A 369 -14.07 3.91 3.19
N VAL A 370 -14.12 4.41 1.94
CA VAL A 370 -13.67 3.62 0.78
C VAL A 370 -12.17 3.37 0.81
N ILE A 371 -11.36 4.33 1.28
CA ILE A 371 -9.90 4.13 1.44
C ILE A 371 -9.63 3.02 2.45
N ALA A 372 -10.30 3.05 3.60
CA ALA A 372 -10.18 2.00 4.63
C ALA A 372 -10.66 0.63 4.10
N ALA A 373 -11.77 0.60 3.36
CA ALA A 373 -12.30 -0.61 2.75
C ALA A 373 -11.36 -1.19 1.68
N CYS A 374 -10.81 -0.36 0.80
CA CYS A 374 -9.79 -0.78 -0.17
C CYS A 374 -8.58 -1.38 0.55
N SER A 375 -8.05 -0.70 1.57
CA SER A 375 -6.91 -1.20 2.34
C SER A 375 -7.20 -2.55 2.99
N ARG A 376 -8.38 -2.73 3.60
CA ARG A 376 -8.78 -3.99 4.25
C ARG A 376 -8.98 -5.12 3.25
N LEU A 377 -9.58 -4.81 2.11
CA LEU A 377 -9.79 -5.76 1.03
C LEU A 377 -8.51 -6.05 0.24
N GLY A 378 -7.37 -5.39 0.51
CA GLY A 378 -6.15 -5.58 -0.28
C GLY A 378 -6.17 -4.91 -1.65
N LEU A 379 -7.10 -3.98 -1.88
CA LEU A 379 -7.26 -3.25 -3.14
C LEU A 379 -6.41 -1.96 -3.15
N PRO A 380 -5.85 -1.57 -4.30
CA PRO A 380 -5.28 -0.24 -4.46
C PRO A 380 -6.37 0.84 -4.42
N TYR A 381 -6.00 2.05 -4.00
CA TYR A 381 -6.86 3.24 -4.09
C TYR A 381 -6.10 4.42 -4.72
N PRO A 382 -6.66 5.10 -5.75
CA PRO A 382 -7.86 4.72 -6.45
C PRO A 382 -7.65 3.43 -7.24
N ILE A 383 -8.75 2.71 -7.47
CA ILE A 383 -8.75 1.52 -8.31
C ILE A 383 -8.50 1.97 -9.76
N ARG A 384 -7.58 1.30 -10.44
CA ARG A 384 -7.21 1.56 -11.85
C ARG A 384 -7.53 0.39 -12.76
N ASP A 385 -7.32 -0.82 -12.25
CA ASP A 385 -7.73 -2.07 -12.88
C ASP A 385 -9.01 -2.56 -12.23
N TRP A 386 -10.13 -2.23 -12.86
CA TRP A 386 -11.47 -2.58 -12.36
C TRP A 386 -11.73 -4.08 -12.42
N GLY A 387 -11.14 -4.78 -13.40
CA GLY A 387 -11.33 -6.21 -13.59
C GLY A 387 -10.65 -6.98 -12.48
N ALA A 388 -9.36 -6.72 -12.27
CA ALA A 388 -8.59 -7.33 -11.20
C ALA A 388 -9.16 -6.97 -9.82
N ALA A 389 -9.59 -5.72 -9.62
CA ALA A 389 -10.21 -5.31 -8.36
C ALA A 389 -11.53 -6.05 -8.10
N TRP A 390 -12.36 -6.26 -9.13
CA TRP A 390 -13.60 -7.01 -8.99
C TRP A 390 -13.34 -8.48 -8.66
N ASP A 391 -12.40 -9.12 -9.36
CA ASP A 391 -11.99 -10.50 -9.08
C ASP A 391 -11.48 -10.64 -7.64
N HIS A 392 -10.70 -9.68 -7.17
CA HIS A 392 -10.20 -9.65 -5.81
C HIS A 392 -11.33 -9.44 -4.77
N VAL A 393 -12.30 -8.56 -5.05
CA VAL A 393 -13.49 -8.42 -4.19
C VAL A 393 -14.23 -9.76 -4.11
N ARG A 394 -14.49 -10.42 -5.24
CA ARG A 394 -15.16 -11.73 -5.24
C ARG A 394 -14.40 -12.74 -4.41
N ALA A 395 -13.08 -12.85 -4.60
CA ALA A 395 -12.18 -13.75 -3.87
C ALA A 395 -12.29 -13.54 -2.36
N ARG A 396 -12.08 -12.30 -1.90
CA ARG A 396 -12.10 -11.97 -0.47
C ARG A 396 -13.48 -12.21 0.16
N ILE A 397 -14.56 -11.98 -0.57
CA ILE A 397 -15.91 -12.27 -0.06
C ILE A 397 -16.18 -13.78 0.01
N ALA A 398 -15.74 -14.56 -0.97
CA ALA A 398 -15.87 -16.01 -0.91
C ALA A 398 -15.07 -16.62 0.24
N ASP A 399 -13.83 -16.16 0.45
CA ASP A 399 -13.02 -16.53 1.62
C ASP A 399 -13.73 -16.18 2.94
N ALA A 400 -14.30 -14.98 3.02
CA ALA A 400 -15.05 -14.57 4.20
C ALA A 400 -16.23 -15.51 4.48
N PHE A 401 -17.01 -15.90 3.47
CA PHE A 401 -18.11 -16.86 3.65
C PHE A 401 -17.62 -18.28 3.97
N TYR A 402 -16.49 -18.69 3.40
CA TYR A 402 -15.85 -19.94 3.77
C TYR A 402 -15.47 -19.93 5.25
N THR A 403 -14.77 -18.92 5.74
CA THR A 403 -14.42 -18.76 7.15
C THR A 403 -15.67 -18.74 8.03
N LEU A 404 -16.68 -17.92 7.70
CA LEU A 404 -17.95 -17.90 8.44
C LEU A 404 -18.59 -19.29 8.55
N SER A 405 -18.54 -20.10 7.48
CA SER A 405 -19.08 -21.46 7.50
C SER A 405 -18.27 -22.43 8.36
N GLN A 406 -16.94 -22.26 8.47
CA GLN A 406 -16.10 -23.09 9.32
C GLN A 406 -16.32 -22.73 10.79
N GLU A 407 -16.31 -21.44 11.13
CA GLU A 407 -16.44 -21.00 12.52
C GLU A 407 -17.84 -21.25 13.08
N ALA A 408 -18.89 -21.20 12.25
CA ALA A 408 -20.25 -21.48 12.69
C ALA A 408 -20.58 -22.98 12.88
N LYS A 409 -19.69 -23.88 12.43
CA LYS A 409 -19.80 -25.34 12.68
C LYS A 409 -19.15 -25.76 14.00
N ALA A 410 -18.14 -25.02 14.44
CA ALA A 410 -17.35 -25.29 15.64
C ALA A 410 -18.12 -24.89 16.90
#